data_AF-A0A843KHN7-F1
#
_entry.id   AF-A0A843KHN7-F1
#
_cell.length_a   1.000
_cell.length_b   1.000
_cell.length_c   1.000
_cell.angle_alpha   90.00
_cell.angle_beta   90.00
_cell.angle_gamma   90.00
#
_symmetry.space_group_name_H-M   'P 1'
#
loop_
_entity.id
_entity.type
_entity.pdbx_description
1 polymer ?
#
loop_
_entity_poly.entity_id
_entity_poly.type
_entity_poly.pdbx_seq_one_letter_code
_entity_poly.pdbx_strand_id
1 'polypeptide(L)'
;MNTESATIVQEFLSHSRELTSEIERDTEAMIGVVPFIFQTLKERPDLFVLSALADLHACRPESLDAKTAELVALTAAAASNAPDCLGVHISAAHQEGASREEIRDCIIIASVIGKTGVLARSLRILQEKTPAKS
;
A
#
# COMPACT_ATOMS: atom_id res chain seq x y z
N MET A 1 11.82 22.95 -16.45
CA MET A 1 11.33 23.76 -15.31
C MET A 1 11.89 25.16 -15.44
N ASN A 2 11.16 26.19 -15.01
CA ASN A 2 11.74 27.52 -14.88
C ASN A 2 12.70 27.56 -13.68
N THR A 3 13.48 28.65 -13.54
CA THR A 3 14.49 28.78 -12.48
C THR A 3 13.88 28.71 -11.09
N GLU A 4 12.71 29.30 -10.88
CA GLU A 4 12.01 29.29 -9.59
C GLU A 4 11.61 27.87 -9.18
N SER A 5 10.96 27.11 -10.06
CA SER A 5 10.58 25.73 -9.80
C SER A 5 11.80 24.84 -9.56
N ALA A 6 12.92 25.08 -10.27
CA ALA A 6 14.15 24.34 -10.06
C ALA A 6 14.72 24.56 -8.65
N THR A 7 14.66 25.80 -8.15
CA THR A 7 15.04 26.15 -6.79
C THR A 7 14.17 25.42 -5.76
N ILE A 8 12.83 25.42 -5.94
CA ILE A 8 11.90 24.72 -5.03
C ILE A 8 12.24 23.23 -4.94
N VAL A 9 12.47 22.58 -6.08
CA VAL A 9 12.82 21.15 -6.09
C VAL A 9 14.19 20.92 -5.45
N GLN A 10 15.18 21.77 -5.72
CA GLN A 10 16.50 21.64 -5.11
C GLN A 10 16.46 21.83 -3.59
N GLU A 11 15.65 22.77 -3.10
CA GLU A 11 15.40 22.99 -1.68
C GLU A 11 14.69 21.80 -1.04
N PHE A 12 13.66 21.25 -1.67
CA PHE A 12 13.04 20.01 -1.16
C PHE A 12 14.07 18.87 -1.08
N LEU A 13 14.84 18.65 -2.15
CA LEU A 13 15.79 17.55 -2.23
C LEU A 13 16.98 17.71 -1.28
N SER A 14 17.37 18.93 -0.90
CA SER A 14 18.44 19.14 0.08
C SER A 14 18.10 18.59 1.47
N HIS A 15 16.81 18.44 1.79
CA HIS A 15 16.31 17.89 3.04
C HIS A 15 16.04 16.38 2.98
N SER A 16 16.31 15.70 1.85
CA SER A 16 15.92 14.28 1.66
C SER A 16 16.47 13.34 2.74
N ARG A 17 17.68 13.59 3.27
CA ARG A 17 18.26 12.74 4.32
C ARG A 17 17.56 12.90 5.67
N GLU A 18 17.20 14.13 6.02
CA GLU A 18 16.47 14.43 7.25
C GLU A 18 15.07 13.82 7.19
N LEU A 19 14.36 14.06 6.07
CA LEU A 19 13.05 13.47 5.80
C LEU A 19 13.07 11.94 5.81
N THR A 20 14.13 11.31 5.29
CA THR A 20 14.30 9.85 5.36
C THR A 20 14.27 9.37 6.81
N SER A 21 15.00 10.03 7.70
CA SER A 21 15.05 9.67 9.12
C SER A 21 13.73 9.92 9.85
N GLU A 22 12.98 10.96 9.48
CA GLU A 22 11.63 11.16 10.02
C GLU A 22 10.67 10.07 9.54
N ILE A 23 10.69 9.74 8.25
CA ILE A 23 9.84 8.68 7.68
C ILE A 23 10.12 7.33 8.36
N GLU A 24 11.38 6.98 8.62
CA GLU A 24 11.72 5.76 9.36
C GLU A 24 11.11 5.77 10.78
N ARG A 25 11.23 6.89 11.51
CA ARG A 25 10.65 7.04 12.86
C ARG A 25 9.14 6.94 12.87
N ASP A 26 8.48 7.67 11.98
CA ASP A 26 7.02 7.73 11.91
C ASP A 26 6.45 6.36 11.52
N THR A 27 7.13 5.67 10.60
CA THR A 27 6.75 4.31 10.21
C THR A 27 6.90 3.36 11.40
N GLU A 28 8.04 3.38 12.10
CA GLU A 28 8.24 2.53 13.28
C GLU A 28 7.20 2.80 14.37
N ALA A 29 6.85 4.07 14.61
CA ALA A 29 5.80 4.44 15.56
C ALA A 29 4.42 3.95 15.13
N MET A 30 4.11 3.99 13.83
CA MET A 30 2.81 3.58 13.28
C MET A 30 2.63 2.06 13.20
N ILE A 31 3.65 1.32 12.79
CA ILE A 31 3.51 -0.11 12.49
C ILE A 31 4.36 -1.01 13.41
N GLY A 32 5.16 -0.42 14.30
CA GLY A 32 6.01 -1.12 15.26
C GLY A 32 7.33 -1.63 14.70
N VAL A 33 7.61 -1.41 13.41
CA VAL A 33 8.84 -1.87 12.74
C VAL A 33 9.19 -0.98 11.55
N VAL A 34 10.47 -0.79 11.27
CA VAL A 34 10.92 -0.20 9.99
C VAL A 34 10.96 -1.30 8.92
N PRO A 35 10.22 -1.17 7.79
CA PRO A 35 10.25 -2.15 6.72
C PRO A 35 11.68 -2.36 6.19
N PHE A 36 12.10 -3.62 6.02
CA PHE A 36 13.46 -3.93 5.57
C PHE A 36 13.81 -3.25 4.23
N ILE A 37 12.80 -3.07 3.36
CA ILE A 37 12.96 -2.43 2.05
C ILE A 37 13.50 -0.99 2.17
N PHE A 38 13.24 -0.29 3.28
CA PHE A 38 13.75 1.07 3.50
C PHE A 38 15.27 1.11 3.59
N GLN A 39 15.91 0.03 4.07
CA GLN A 39 17.37 -0.04 4.18
C GLN A 39 18.05 0.10 2.81
N THR A 40 17.46 -0.48 1.77
CA THR A 40 17.95 -0.38 0.39
C THR A 40 17.49 0.91 -0.26
N LEU A 41 16.21 1.30 -0.10
CA LEU A 41 15.68 2.50 -0.77
C LEU A 41 16.38 3.78 -0.31
N LYS A 42 16.74 3.88 0.98
CA LYS A 42 17.41 5.07 1.53
C LYS A 42 18.85 5.28 1.04
N GLU A 43 19.43 4.31 0.33
CA GLU A 43 20.69 4.53 -0.41
C GLU A 43 20.53 5.64 -1.46
N ARG A 44 19.29 5.87 -1.93
CA ARG A 44 18.87 6.96 -2.82
C ARG A 44 17.81 7.83 -2.12
N PRO A 45 18.21 8.67 -1.14
CA PRO A 45 17.25 9.40 -0.31
C PRO A 45 16.38 10.34 -1.13
N ASP A 46 16.92 10.90 -2.22
CA ASP A 46 16.20 11.76 -3.17
C ASP A 46 14.99 11.07 -3.80
N LEU A 47 15.12 9.78 -4.14
CA LEU A 47 14.02 8.99 -4.71
C LEU A 47 13.13 8.39 -3.63
N PHE A 48 13.72 7.95 -2.52
CA PHE A 48 13.00 7.34 -1.42
C PHE A 48 11.97 8.29 -0.82
N VAL A 49 12.34 9.52 -0.48
CA VAL A 49 11.41 10.46 0.16
C VAL A 49 10.23 10.81 -0.74
N LEU A 50 10.45 10.90 -2.05
CA LEU A 50 9.38 11.16 -3.01
C LEU A 50 8.37 10.00 -3.04
N SER A 51 8.87 8.76 -3.10
CA SER A 51 8.02 7.56 -3.08
C SER A 51 7.30 7.42 -1.76
N ALA A 52 8.03 7.47 -0.65
CA ALA A 52 7.49 7.23 0.68
C ALA A 52 6.44 8.29 1.07
N LEU A 53 6.66 9.57 0.77
CA LEU A 53 5.64 10.59 1.00
C LEU A 53 4.40 10.35 0.13
N ALA A 54 4.57 10.00 -1.15
CA ALA A 54 3.45 9.67 -2.01
C ALA A 54 2.64 8.48 -1.46
N ASP A 55 3.32 7.42 -1.03
CA ASP A 55 2.70 6.23 -0.46
C ASP A 55 1.96 6.54 0.85
N LEU A 56 2.59 7.28 1.77
CA LEU A 56 1.98 7.70 3.05
C LEU A 56 0.70 8.51 2.83
N HIS A 57 0.75 9.52 1.95
CA HIS A 57 -0.42 10.35 1.66
C HIS A 57 -1.51 9.58 0.90
N ALA A 58 -1.16 8.67 0.01
CA ALA A 58 -2.12 7.84 -0.71
C ALA A 58 -2.83 6.83 0.21
N CYS A 59 -2.11 6.26 1.17
CA CYS A 59 -2.65 5.29 2.12
C CYS A 59 -3.39 5.93 3.32
N ARG A 60 -3.22 7.23 3.56
CA ARG A 60 -3.99 8.00 4.56
C ARG A 60 -4.67 9.23 3.94
N PRO A 61 -5.66 9.03 3.05
CA PRO A 61 -6.34 10.14 2.40
C PRO A 61 -7.21 10.90 3.40
N GLU A 62 -7.34 12.22 3.24
CA GLU A 62 -8.18 13.06 4.10
C GLU A 62 -9.68 12.71 4.03
N SER A 63 -10.10 11.99 2.99
CA SER A 63 -11.49 11.60 2.75
C SER A 63 -11.93 10.34 3.51
N LEU A 64 -11.00 9.60 4.14
CA LEU A 64 -11.30 8.40 4.93
C LEU A 64 -10.69 8.55 6.32
N ASP A 65 -11.40 8.06 7.35
CA ASP A 65 -10.75 7.88 8.65
C ASP A 65 -9.66 6.81 8.58
N ALA A 66 -8.69 6.87 9.50
CA ALA A 66 -7.51 6.01 9.48
C ALA A 66 -7.87 4.52 9.52
N LYS A 67 -8.84 4.13 10.37
CA LYS A 67 -9.33 2.76 10.44
C LYS A 67 -9.85 2.27 9.08
N THR A 68 -10.69 3.06 8.42
CA THR A 68 -11.27 2.71 7.11
C THR A 68 -10.18 2.62 6.04
N ALA A 69 -9.24 3.55 6.03
CA ALA A 69 -8.12 3.53 5.09
C ALA A 69 -7.27 2.27 5.25
N GLU A 70 -6.95 1.87 6.48
CA GLU A 70 -6.17 0.65 6.76
C GLU A 70 -6.94 -0.65 6.45
N LEU A 71 -8.26 -0.70 6.69
CA LEU A 71 -9.10 -1.82 6.26
C LEU A 71 -9.12 -1.97 4.73
N VAL A 72 -9.14 -0.86 3.98
CA VAL A 72 -9.01 -0.89 2.52
C VAL A 72 -7.62 -1.35 2.11
N ALA A 73 -6.56 -0.82 2.72
CA ALA A 73 -5.19 -1.18 2.43
C ALA A 73 -4.90 -2.67 2.68
N LEU A 74 -5.33 -3.22 3.82
CA LEU A 74 -5.16 -4.65 4.12
C LEU A 74 -5.94 -5.53 3.15
N THR A 75 -7.14 -5.09 2.73
CA THR A 75 -7.95 -5.83 1.74
C THR A 75 -7.24 -5.86 0.39
N ALA A 76 -6.64 -4.75 -0.03
CA ALA A 76 -5.83 -4.67 -1.25
C ALA A 76 -4.55 -5.52 -1.17
N ALA A 77 -3.88 -5.53 -0.01
CA ALA A 77 -2.71 -6.37 0.23
C ALA A 77 -3.07 -7.87 0.17
N ALA A 78 -4.19 -8.28 0.77
CA ALA A 78 -4.70 -9.64 0.70
C ALA A 78 -5.04 -10.05 -0.73
N ALA A 79 -5.77 -9.20 -1.47
CA ALA A 79 -6.12 -9.47 -2.86
C ALA A 79 -4.90 -9.58 -3.79
N SER A 80 -3.82 -8.85 -3.45
CA SER A 80 -2.55 -8.85 -4.21
C SER A 80 -1.58 -9.97 -3.82
N ASN A 81 -1.93 -10.84 -2.86
CA ASN A 81 -1.03 -11.85 -2.29
C ASN A 81 0.30 -11.26 -1.78
N ALA A 82 0.24 -10.12 -1.08
CA ALA A 82 1.41 -9.45 -0.51
C ALA A 82 1.46 -9.67 1.02
N PRO A 83 2.07 -10.78 1.52
CA PRO A 83 1.98 -11.17 2.93
C PRO A 83 2.62 -10.16 3.89
N ASP A 84 3.73 -9.54 3.50
CA ASP A 84 4.41 -8.54 4.33
C ASP A 84 3.55 -7.28 4.46
N CYS A 85 3.02 -6.76 3.34
CA CYS A 85 2.06 -5.66 3.35
C CYS A 85 0.81 -5.99 4.16
N LEU A 86 0.30 -7.22 4.03
CA LEU A 86 -0.89 -7.67 4.75
C LEU A 86 -0.65 -7.65 6.27
N GLY A 87 0.49 -8.15 6.74
CA GLY A 87 0.84 -8.12 8.16
C GLY A 87 0.94 -6.69 8.72
N VAL A 88 1.54 -5.79 7.96
CA VAL A 88 1.66 -4.37 8.31
C VAL A 88 0.28 -3.72 8.45
N HIS A 89 -0.58 -3.83 7.44
CA HIS A 89 -1.88 -3.16 7.44
C HIS A 89 -2.90 -3.83 8.39
N ILE A 90 -2.78 -5.13 8.68
CA ILE A 90 -3.56 -5.76 9.78
C ILE A 90 -3.20 -5.13 11.12
N SER A 91 -1.91 -4.94 11.38
CA SER A 91 -1.44 -4.37 12.65
C SER A 91 -1.87 -2.91 12.78
N ALA A 92 -1.70 -2.11 11.73
CA ALA A 92 -2.13 -0.72 11.69
C ALA A 92 -3.65 -0.59 11.86
N ALA A 93 -4.45 -1.35 11.11
CA ALA A 93 -5.91 -1.34 11.27
C ALA A 93 -6.34 -1.67 12.71
N HIS A 94 -5.69 -2.64 13.33
CA HIS A 94 -5.99 -3.02 14.72
C HIS A 94 -5.66 -1.90 15.71
N GLN A 95 -4.53 -1.20 15.54
CA GLN A 95 -4.16 -0.05 16.36
C GLN A 95 -5.14 1.12 16.20
N GLU A 96 -5.69 1.32 15.00
CA GLU A 96 -6.75 2.29 14.72
C GLU A 96 -8.15 1.83 15.21
N GLY A 97 -8.23 0.70 15.92
CA GLY A 97 -9.46 0.21 16.54
C GLY A 97 -10.32 -0.71 15.67
N ALA A 98 -9.76 -1.32 14.62
CA ALA A 98 -10.43 -2.40 13.91
C ALA A 98 -10.52 -3.67 14.77
N SER A 99 -11.72 -4.26 14.79
CA SER A 99 -11.96 -5.55 15.44
C SER A 99 -11.38 -6.69 14.61
N ARG A 100 -11.19 -7.83 15.27
CA ARG A 100 -10.76 -9.06 14.59
C ARG A 100 -11.80 -9.51 13.55
N GLU A 101 -13.08 -9.26 13.82
CA GLU A 101 -14.20 -9.55 12.94
C GLU A 101 -14.16 -8.69 11.67
N GLU A 102 -13.93 -7.38 11.80
CA GLU A 102 -13.79 -6.48 10.65
C GLU A 102 -12.61 -6.91 9.76
N ILE A 103 -11.45 -7.20 10.35
CA ILE A 103 -10.26 -7.67 9.63
C ILE A 103 -10.55 -9.00 8.91
N ARG A 104 -11.19 -9.96 9.58
CA ARG A 104 -11.58 -11.24 8.99
C ARG A 104 -12.51 -11.04 7.78
N ASP A 105 -13.52 -10.19 7.94
CA ASP A 105 -14.53 -9.98 6.90
C ASP A 105 -13.91 -9.30 5.67
N CYS A 106 -12.97 -8.36 5.86
CA CYS A 106 -12.14 -7.80 4.78
C CYS A 106 -11.32 -8.87 4.03
N ILE A 107 -10.66 -9.79 4.74
CA ILE A 107 -9.91 -10.90 4.12
C ILE A 107 -10.82 -11.83 3.32
N ILE A 108 -12.02 -12.12 3.83
CA ILE A 108 -13.03 -12.93 3.14
C ILE A 108 -13.50 -12.21 1.86
N ILE A 109 -13.75 -10.89 1.92
CA ILE A 109 -14.10 -10.08 0.75
C ILE A 109 -13.00 -10.18 -0.32
N ALA A 110 -11.73 -9.98 0.05
CA ALA A 110 -10.60 -10.11 -0.88
C ALA A 110 -10.57 -11.51 -1.54
N SER A 111 -10.81 -12.56 -0.76
CA SER A 111 -10.83 -13.96 -1.22
C SER A 111 -11.95 -14.21 -2.24
N VAL A 112 -13.14 -13.66 -2.01
CA VAL A 112 -14.28 -13.76 -2.94
C VAL A 112 -13.93 -13.10 -4.27
N ILE A 113 -13.36 -11.89 -4.25
CA ILE A 113 -12.95 -11.17 -5.46
C ILE A 113 -11.84 -11.92 -6.22
N GLY A 114 -10.85 -12.47 -5.52
CA GLY A 114 -9.82 -13.30 -6.13
C GLY A 114 -10.41 -14.53 -6.85
N LYS A 115 -11.32 -15.25 -6.18
CA LYS A 115 -12.04 -16.40 -6.75
C LYS A 115 -12.82 -16.03 -8.01
N THR A 116 -13.58 -14.93 -7.98
CA THR A 116 -14.36 -14.51 -9.15
C THR A 116 -13.47 -14.08 -10.31
N GLY A 117 -12.33 -13.43 -10.06
CA GLY A 117 -11.34 -13.11 -11.08
C GLY A 117 -10.78 -14.34 -11.80
N VAL A 118 -10.43 -15.39 -11.04
CA VAL A 118 -9.96 -16.67 -11.60
C VAL A 118 -11.03 -17.32 -12.46
N LEU A 119 -12.27 -17.39 -11.97
CA LEU A 119 -13.39 -17.99 -12.70
C LEU A 119 -13.68 -17.23 -13.99
N ALA A 120 -13.81 -15.90 -13.92
CA ALA A 120 -14.13 -15.06 -15.07
C ALA A 120 -13.09 -15.19 -16.18
N ARG A 121 -11.79 -15.17 -15.82
CA ARG A 121 -10.71 -15.34 -16.79
C ARG A 121 -10.69 -16.74 -17.39
N SER A 122 -10.72 -17.76 -16.54
CA SER A 122 -10.59 -19.17 -16.97
C SER A 122 -11.76 -19.62 -17.84
N LEU A 123 -12.99 -19.27 -17.46
CA LEU A 123 -14.19 -19.66 -18.22
C LEU A 123 -14.26 -18.96 -19.58
N ARG A 124 -13.77 -17.71 -19.69
CA ARG A 124 -13.66 -17.02 -20.98
C ARG A 124 -12.68 -17.73 -21.90
N ILE A 125 -11.51 -18.10 -21.39
CA ILE A 125 -10.51 -18.87 -22.17
C ILE A 125 -11.08 -20.22 -22.60
N LEU A 126 -11.81 -20.91 -21.72
CA LEU A 126 -12.50 -22.16 -22.07
C LEU A 126 -13.46 -21.96 -23.24
N GLN A 127 -14.33 -20.96 -23.17
CA GLN A 127 -15.27 -20.64 -24.25
C GLN A 127 -14.55 -20.34 -25.57
N GLU A 128 -13.44 -19.61 -25.53
CA GLU A 128 -12.62 -19.29 -26.72
C GLU A 128 -11.94 -20.53 -27.33
N LYS A 129 -11.46 -21.46 -26.49
CA LYS A 129 -10.72 -22.66 -26.94
C LYS A 129 -11.63 -23.83 -27.30
N THR A 130 -12.80 -23.90 -26.69
CA THR A 130 -13.80 -24.94 -26.94
C THR A 130 -15.17 -24.29 -27.19
N PRO A 131 -15.36 -23.63 -28.35
CA PRO A 131 -16.64 -23.04 -28.68
C PRO A 131 -17.71 -24.13 -28.76
N ALA A 132 -18.90 -23.83 -28.23
CA ALA A 132 -20.03 -24.74 -28.36
C ALA A 132 -20.31 -24.98 -29.84
N LYS A 133 -20.50 -26.26 -30.23
CA LYS A 133 -20.96 -26.57 -31.58
C LYS A 133 -22.39 -26.04 -31.71
N SER A 134 -22.59 -25.16 -32.68
CA SER A 134 -23.90 -24.65 -33.11
C SER A 134 -24.83 -25.79 -33.53
#